data_AF-A0A2K8P8R6-F1
#
_entry.id   AF-A0A2K8P8R6-F1
#
_cell.length_a   1.000
_cell.length_b   1.000
_cell.length_c   1.000
_cell.angle_alpha   90.00
_cell.angle_beta   90.00
_cell.angle_gamma   90.00
#
_symmetry.space_group_name_H-M   'P 1'
#
loop_
_entity.id
_entity.type
_entity.pdbx_description
1 polymer ?
#
loop_
_entity_poly.entity_id
_entity_poly.type
_entity_poly.pdbx_seq_one_letter_code
_entity_poly.pdbx_strand_id
1 'polypeptide(L)' 'MAHVAVDVRPWLDRKNAAIMAHRSETKRARSLPRLLARLPASERNAVMATEYFTRLDPRYLPGPERLEGLTV' A
#
# COMPACT_ATOMS: atom_id res chain seq x y z
N MET A 1 16.14 -7.74 -13.36
CA MET A 1 14.71 -7.92 -13.00
C MET A 1 13.98 -6.64 -13.35
N ALA A 2 12.83 -6.71 -14.01
CA ALA A 2 12.01 -5.53 -14.26
C ALA A 2 11.19 -5.23 -12.99
N HIS A 3 11.30 -4.00 -12.48
CA HIS A 3 10.53 -3.49 -11.35
C HIS A 3 9.59 -2.39 -11.84
N VAL A 4 8.39 -2.36 -11.28
CA VAL A 4 7.39 -1.32 -11.57
C VAL A 4 7.16 -0.52 -10.31
N ALA A 5 7.11 0.80 -10.45
CA ALA A 5 6.73 1.72 -9.39
C ALA A 5 5.40 2.38 -9.75
N VAL A 6 4.49 2.43 -8.78
CA VAL A 6 3.20 3.12 -8.91
C VAL A 6 3.22 4.32 -7.97
N ASP A 7 2.92 5.50 -8.50
CA ASP A 7 2.68 6.70 -7.72
C ASP A 7 1.27 6.64 -7.12
N VAL A 8 1.20 6.53 -5.80
CA VAL A 8 -0.03 6.37 -5.01
C VAL A 8 -0.49 7.70 -4.42
N ARG A 9 0.23 8.81 -4.65
CA ARG A 9 -0.18 10.15 -4.17
C ARG A 9 -1.65 10.49 -4.40
N PRO A 10 -2.28 10.17 -5.56
CA PRO A 10 -3.70 10.44 -5.78
C PRO A 10 -4.66 9.72 -4.82
N TRP A 11 -4.23 8.68 -4.12
CA TRP A 11 -5.06 7.87 -3.21
C TRP A 11 -4.53 7.79 -1.77
N LEU A 12 -3.57 8.66 -1.42
CA LEU A 12 -2.92 8.63 -0.10
C LEU A 12 -3.91 8.73 1.06
N ASP A 13 -4.96 9.54 0.94
CA ASP A 13 -5.97 9.70 1.99
C ASP A 13 -6.75 8.41 2.22
N ARG A 14 -7.15 7.73 1.14
CA ARG A 14 -7.84 6.44 1.20
C ARG A 14 -6.95 5.34 1.77
N LYS A 15 -5.67 5.31 1.36
CA LYS A 15 -4.68 4.37 1.90
C LYS A 15 -4.43 4.61 3.39
N ASN A 16 -4.29 5.87 3.80
CA ASN A 16 -4.15 6.26 5.20
C ASN A 16 -5.37 5.80 6.03
N ALA A 17 -6.58 6.08 5.56
CA ALA A 17 -7.80 5.67 6.25
C ALA A 17 -7.88 4.14 6.42
N ALA A 18 -7.56 3.39 5.37
CA ALA A 18 -7.52 1.93 5.42
C ALA A 18 -6.49 1.43 6.46
N ILE A 19 -5.27 1.96 6.45
CA ILE A 19 -4.21 1.61 7.42
C ILE A 19 -4.66 1.90 8.86
N MET A 20 -5.26 3.06 9.11
CA MET A 20 -5.71 3.44 10.46
C MET A 20 -6.94 2.66 10.94
N ALA A 21 -7.71 2.06 10.03
CA ALA A 21 -8.82 1.19 10.38
C ALA A 21 -8.37 -0.11 11.08
N HIS A 22 -7.10 -0.52 10.94
CA HIS A 22 -6.51 -1.66 11.66
C HIS A 22 -6.23 -1.32 13.13
N ARG A 23 -7.29 -1.08 13.92
CA ARG A 23 -7.22 -0.60 15.32
C ARG A 23 -6.48 -1.53 16.28
N SER A 24 -6.40 -2.83 16.00
CA SER A 24 -5.61 -3.78 16.77
C SER A 24 -4.10 -3.59 16.51
N GLU A 25 -3.73 -3.39 15.25
CA GLU A 25 -2.35 -3.20 14.85
C GLU A 25 -1.81 -1.86 15.34
N THR A 26 -2.59 -0.78 15.33
CA THR A 26 -2.14 0.51 15.90
C THR A 26 -1.82 0.43 17.39
N LYS A 27 -2.38 -0.55 18.12
CA LYS A 27 -2.08 -0.82 19.53
C LYS A 27 -0.85 -1.71 19.73
N ARG A 28 -0.42 -2.47 18.71
CA ARG A 28 0.73 -3.40 18.79
C ARG A 28 2.07 -2.66 18.73
N ALA A 29 3.00 -3.01 19.61
CA ALA A 29 4.20 -2.21 19.91
C ALA A 29 5.10 -1.84 18.70
N ARG A 30 5.19 -2.70 17.68
CA ARG A 30 6.06 -2.50 16.49
C ARG A 30 5.36 -2.80 15.16
N SER A 31 4.04 -2.62 15.08
CA SER A 31 3.35 -2.75 13.80
C SER A 31 3.62 -1.54 12.89
N LEU A 32 3.60 -1.75 11.58
CA LEU A 32 3.73 -0.66 10.61
C LEU A 32 2.62 0.41 10.80
N PRO A 33 1.33 0.08 10.98
CA PRO A 33 0.30 1.09 11.26
C PRO A 33 0.62 1.97 12.48
N ARG A 34 1.16 1.39 13.57
CA ARG A 34 1.55 2.19 14.75
C ARG A 34 2.75 3.09 14.46
N LEU A 35 3.74 2.61 13.72
CA LEU A 35 4.89 3.42 13.33
C LEU A 35 4.45 4.60 12.46
N LEU A 36 3.63 4.33 11.45
CA LEU A 36 3.06 5.36 10.57
C LEU A 36 2.19 6.38 11.35
N ALA A 37 1.39 5.92 12.31
CA ALA A 37 0.55 6.80 13.13
C ALA A 37 1.34 7.81 14.00
N ARG A 38 2.63 7.56 14.24
CA ARG A 38 3.51 8.42 15.04
C ARG A 38 4.31 9.43 14.20
N LEU A 39 4.34 9.26 12.88
CA LEU A 39 5.05 10.16 11.99
C LEU A 39 4.21 11.42 11.72
N PRO A 40 4.87 12.58 11.53
CA PRO A 40 4.23 13.74 10.91
C PRO A 40 3.56 13.38 9.58
N ALA A 41 2.50 14.08 9.22
CA ALA A 41 1.72 13.74 8.02
C ALA A 41 2.56 13.78 6.73
N SER A 42 3.50 14.72 6.60
CA SER A 42 4.42 14.82 5.45
C SER A 42 5.32 13.60 5.33
N GLU A 43 5.93 13.18 6.43
CA GLU A 43 6.81 11.99 6.49
C GLU A 43 6.01 10.71 6.24
N ARG A 44 4.85 10.56 6.88
CA ARG A 44 3.95 9.43 6.66
C ARG A 44 3.57 9.31 5.18
N ASN A 45 3.20 10.44 4.56
CA ASN A 45 2.82 10.49 3.15
C ASN A 45 4.00 10.14 2.23
N ALA A 46 5.21 10.63 2.52
CA ALA A 46 6.41 10.28 1.77
C ALA A 46 6.71 8.78 1.81
N VAL A 47 6.54 8.14 2.97
CA VAL A 47 6.73 6.68 3.13
C VAL A 47 5.75 5.87 2.28
N MET A 48 4.51 6.36 2.10
CA MET A 48 3.45 5.61 1.42
C MET A 48 3.19 6.03 -0.03
N ALA A 49 3.89 7.07 -0.51
CA ALA A 49 3.63 7.72 -1.80
C ALA A 49 3.90 6.82 -3.00
N THR A 50 4.78 5.83 -2.87
CA THR A 50 5.15 4.94 -3.98
C THR A 50 4.99 3.49 -3.55
N GLU A 51 4.40 2.68 -4.43
CA GLU A 51 4.37 1.22 -4.28
C GLU A 51 5.27 0.57 -5.33
N TYR A 52 6.13 -0.33 -4.86
CA TYR A 52 7.12 -1.02 -5.69
C TYR A 52 6.71 -2.48 -5.87
N PHE A 53 6.71 -2.93 -7.12
CA PHE A 53 6.33 -4.28 -7.51
C PHE A 53 7.51 -4.97 -8.21
N THR A 54 7.75 -6.22 -7.81
CA THR A 54 8.68 -7.11 -8.51
C THR A 54 7.88 -8.03 -9.40
N ARG A 55 8.22 -8.08 -10.69
CA ARG A 55 7.61 -9.03 -11.63
C ARG A 55 8.09 -10.44 -11.29
N LEU A 56 7.19 -11.28 -10.76
CA LEU A 56 7.49 -12.66 -10.38
C LEU A 56 7.42 -13.63 -11.57
N ASP A 57 6.53 -13.38 -12.55
CA ASP A 57 6.44 -14.18 -13.79
C ASP A 57 6.61 -13.27 -15.03
N PRO A 58 7.62 -13.52 -15.89
CA PRO A 58 7.83 -12.79 -17.14
C PRO A 58 6.77 -13.08 -18.22
N ARG A 59 5.91 -14.10 -18.05
CA ARG A 59 4.80 -14.44 -18.97
C ARG A 59 3.49 -13.78 -18.58
N TYR A 60 3.39 -13.13 -17.41
CA TYR A 60 2.15 -12.53 -16.98
C TYR A 60 1.76 -11.34 -17.87
N LEU A 61 0.65 -11.48 -18.59
CA LEU A 61 -0.12 -10.42 -19.24
C LEU A 61 -1.42 -10.25 -18.43
N PRO A 62 -1.74 -9.07 -17.89
CA PRO A 62 -3.00 -8.88 -17.19
C PRO A 62 -4.15 -8.89 -18.20
N GLY A 63 -4.84 -10.03 -18.32
CA GLY A 63 -6.16 -10.10 -18.93
C GLY A 63 -7.25 -9.81 -17.88
N PRO A 64 -8.43 -9.29 -18.30
CA PRO A 64 -9.50 -8.84 -17.40
C PRO A 64 -10.01 -9.88 -16.40
N GLU A 65 -9.77 -11.17 -16.64
CA GLU A 65 -10.32 -12.30 -15.87
C GLU A 65 -9.89 -12.36 -14.39
N ARG A 66 -8.81 -11.67 -13.97
CA ARG A 66 -8.39 -11.67 -12.54
C ARG A 66 -9.01 -10.55 -11.70
N LEU A 67 -9.55 -9.49 -12.30
CA LEU A 67 -10.13 -8.38 -11.53
C LEU A 67 -11.46 -8.77 -10.88
N GLU A 68 -12.20 -9.72 -11.45
CA GLU A 68 -13.48 -10.19 -10.90
C GLU A 68 -13.34 -10.97 -9.58
N GLY A 69 -12.16 -11.52 -9.29
CA GLY A 69 -11.89 -12.26 -8.05
C GLY A 69 -11.38 -11.41 -6.88
N LEU A 70 -11.16 -10.11 -7.09
CA LEU A 70 -10.53 -9.21 -6.11
C LEU A 70 -11.40 -8.01 -5.72
N THR A 71 -12.58 -7.85 -6.32
CA THR A 71 -13.60 -6.92 -5.84
C THR A 71 -14.30 -7.53 -4.63
N VAL A 72 -13.99 -6.99 -3.45
CA VAL A 72 -14.75 -7.18 -2.20
C VAL A 72 -15.92 -6.20 -2.17
#